data_AF-A0A836W3P4-F1
#
_entry.id   AF-A0A836W3P4-F1
#
_cell.length_a   1.000
_cell.length_b   1.000
_cell.length_c   1.000
_cell.angle_alpha   90.00
_cell.angle_beta   90.00
_cell.angle_gamma   90.00
#
_symmetry.space_group_name_H-M   'P 1'
#
loop_
_entity.id
_entity.type
_entity.pdbx_description
1 polymer ?
#
loop_
_entity_poly.entity_id
_entity_poly.type
_entity_poly.pdbx_seq_one_letter_code
_entity_poly.pdbx_strand_id
1 'polypeptide(L)'
;MGKHRKLIWHLYPSYLLITLISLGAVTWYASRSIKDYYLEQTAQDLRVRVLLVDQQIQGHLNPLDKKSIDLLCKKVGARGSTRITVTLPSGKVVGDSEEDPVRMDNHSDRPEIIHALKKGQGVSSRYSRTLEKNMMYVALPVAKGPQVDAVVRVAIPVDAIDRAIDDIQQRIVIGGLFIAVLAALLSLLISR
;
A
#
# COMPACT_ATOMS: atom_id res chain seq x y z
N MET A 1 -59.09 3.78 10.99
CA MET A 1 -57.70 3.78 11.50
C MET A 1 -56.75 2.77 10.83
N GLY A 2 -57.14 2.02 9.78
CA GLY A 2 -56.28 0.97 9.16
C GLY A 2 -55.41 1.38 7.95
N LYS A 3 -55.51 2.63 7.46
CA LYS A 3 -54.81 3.07 6.22
C LYS A 3 -53.35 3.46 6.46
N HIS A 4 -53.02 4.04 7.62
CA HIS A 4 -51.66 4.49 7.95
C HIS A 4 -50.68 3.33 8.23
N ARG A 5 -51.15 2.21 8.80
CA ARG A 5 -50.32 1.00 9.04
C ARG A 5 -49.75 0.39 7.76
N LYS A 6 -50.57 0.33 6.69
CA LYS A 6 -50.15 -0.20 5.38
C LYS A 6 -49.16 0.72 4.68
N LEU A 7 -49.23 2.03 4.91
CA LEU A 7 -48.33 3.01 4.29
C LEU A 7 -46.90 2.90 4.85
N ILE A 8 -46.74 2.80 6.17
CA ILE A 8 -45.42 2.66 6.82
C ILE A 8 -44.71 1.38 6.35
N TRP A 9 -45.41 0.25 6.29
CA TRP A 9 -44.83 -1.01 5.82
C TRP A 9 -44.49 -1.05 4.33
N HIS A 10 -45.08 -0.16 3.52
CA HIS A 10 -44.77 -0.07 2.09
C HIS A 10 -43.59 0.87 1.83
N LEU A 11 -43.45 1.93 2.64
CA LEU A 11 -42.37 2.91 2.53
C LEU A 11 -41.09 2.48 3.26
N TYR A 12 -41.22 1.85 4.44
CA TYR A 12 -40.06 1.49 5.26
C TYR A 12 -39.02 0.61 4.53
N PRO A 13 -39.39 -0.47 3.82
CA PRO A 13 -38.42 -1.32 3.14
C PRO A 13 -37.67 -0.59 2.01
N SER A 14 -38.34 0.30 1.28
CA SER A 14 -37.71 1.05 0.18
C SER A 14 -36.76 2.11 0.72
N TYR A 15 -37.15 2.85 1.77
CA TYR A 15 -36.25 3.79 2.44
C TYR A 15 -35.07 3.07 3.11
N LEU A 16 -35.32 1.95 3.79
CA LEU A 16 -34.25 1.14 4.39
C LEU A 16 -33.26 0.67 3.32
N LEU A 17 -33.76 0.12 2.21
CA LEU A 17 -32.92 -0.31 1.09
C LEU A 17 -32.08 0.84 0.53
N ILE A 18 -32.69 2.00 0.29
CA ILE A 18 -31.96 3.20 -0.19
C ILE A 18 -30.89 3.62 0.81
N THR A 19 -31.18 3.62 2.11
CA THR A 19 -30.19 3.97 3.14
C THR A 19 -29.05 2.97 3.21
N LEU A 20 -29.32 1.66 3.11
CA LEU A 20 -28.29 0.62 3.11
C LEU A 20 -27.40 0.69 1.86
N ILE A 21 -28.01 0.90 0.68
CA ILE A 21 -27.25 1.09 -0.57
C ILE A 21 -26.39 2.36 -0.48
N SER A 22 -26.95 3.47 0.00
CA SER A 22 -26.22 4.72 0.17
C SER A 22 -25.06 4.57 1.14
N LEU A 23 -25.29 3.91 2.28
CA LEU A 23 -24.27 3.62 3.27
C LEU A 23 -23.16 2.74 2.69
N GLY A 24 -23.51 1.68 1.97
CA GLY A 24 -22.56 0.79 1.31
C GLY A 24 -21.72 1.52 0.26
N ALA A 25 -22.36 2.32 -0.59
CA ALA A 25 -21.68 3.11 -1.62
C ALA A 25 -20.70 4.12 -1.03
N VAL A 26 -21.12 4.88 -0.01
CA VAL A 26 -20.26 5.85 0.69
C VAL A 26 -19.11 5.13 1.38
N THR A 27 -19.37 4.02 2.06
CA THR A 27 -18.34 3.24 2.75
C THR A 27 -17.31 2.69 1.79
N TRP A 28 -17.74 2.13 0.66
CA TRP A 28 -16.85 1.62 -0.38
C TRP A 28 -16.00 2.74 -0.99
N TYR A 29 -16.63 3.84 -1.39
CA TYR A 29 -15.93 4.99 -1.98
C TYR A 29 -14.92 5.60 -1.01
N ALA A 30 -15.33 5.86 0.23
CA ALA A 30 -14.46 6.42 1.27
C ALA A 30 -13.30 5.47 1.58
N SER A 31 -13.56 4.17 1.74
CA SER A 31 -12.52 3.16 1.97
C SER A 31 -11.49 3.14 0.84
N ARG A 32 -11.96 3.19 -0.42
CA ARG A 32 -11.08 3.19 -1.59
C ARG A 32 -10.25 4.46 -1.67
N SER A 33 -10.88 5.62 -1.47
CA SER A 33 -10.21 6.92 -1.45
C SER A 33 -9.13 7.00 -0.37
N ILE A 34 -9.46 6.55 0.85
CA ILE A 34 -8.53 6.47 1.98
C ILE A 34 -7.36 5.55 1.62
N LYS A 35 -7.62 4.35 1.08
CA LYS A 35 -6.57 3.40 0.69
C LYS A 35 -5.59 4.02 -0.30
N ASP A 36 -6.12 4.58 -1.38
CA ASP A 36 -5.31 5.15 -2.46
C ASP A 36 -4.48 6.34 -1.94
N TYR A 37 -5.06 7.18 -1.08
CA TYR A 37 -4.36 8.27 -0.40
C TYR A 37 -3.19 7.75 0.48
N TYR A 38 -3.43 6.76 1.34
CA TYR A 38 -2.38 6.19 2.20
C TYR A 38 -1.27 5.51 1.40
N LEU A 39 -1.61 4.79 0.33
CA LEU A 39 -0.63 4.16 -0.55
C LEU A 39 0.23 5.21 -1.27
N GLU A 40 -0.36 6.28 -1.79
CA GLU A 40 0.41 7.36 -2.41
C GLU A 40 1.30 8.08 -1.39
N GLN A 41 0.78 8.40 -0.21
CA GLN A 41 1.57 9.00 0.87
C GLN A 41 2.73 8.10 1.30
N THR A 42 2.50 6.80 1.38
CA THR A 42 3.54 5.81 1.67
C THR A 42 4.60 5.80 0.56
N ALA A 43 4.18 5.84 -0.71
CA ALA A 43 5.12 5.90 -1.82
C ALA A 43 5.98 7.18 -1.78
N GLN A 44 5.41 8.32 -1.38
CA GLN A 44 6.17 9.57 -1.18
C GLN A 44 7.17 9.47 -0.01
N ASP A 45 6.77 8.90 1.13
CA ASP A 45 7.69 8.68 2.27
C ASP A 45 8.87 7.79 1.86
N LEU A 46 8.58 6.70 1.14
CA LEU A 46 9.59 5.79 0.62
C LEU A 46 10.53 6.47 -0.38
N ARG A 47 10.04 7.38 -1.23
CA ARG A 47 10.88 8.19 -2.11
C ARG A 47 11.86 9.03 -1.31
N VAL A 48 11.40 9.71 -0.26
CA VAL A 48 12.26 10.53 0.61
C VAL A 48 13.34 9.66 1.26
N ARG A 49 12.98 8.47 1.75
CA ARG A 49 13.97 7.52 2.32
C ARG A 49 15.04 7.11 1.32
N VAL A 50 14.67 6.86 0.07
CA VAL A 50 15.65 6.56 -0.98
C VAL A 50 16.61 7.74 -1.18
N LEU A 51 16.09 8.97 -1.26
CA LEU A 51 16.92 10.17 -1.44
C LEU A 51 17.92 10.38 -0.28
N LEU A 52 17.55 10.01 0.95
CA LEU A 52 18.46 10.09 2.10
C LEU A 52 19.62 9.08 2.03
N VAL A 53 19.40 7.94 1.35
CA VAL A 53 20.42 6.87 1.21
C VAL A 53 21.22 7.03 -0.08
N ASP A 54 20.65 7.66 -1.10
CA ASP A 54 21.26 7.92 -2.41
C ASP A 54 22.66 8.53 -2.27
N GLN A 55 22.80 9.61 -1.50
CA GLN A 55 24.09 10.30 -1.32
C GLN A 55 25.17 9.38 -0.71
N GLN A 56 24.80 8.43 0.15
CA GLN A 56 25.74 7.49 0.75
C GLN A 56 26.14 6.39 -0.23
N ILE A 57 25.21 5.95 -1.09
CA ILE A 57 25.47 4.93 -2.10
C ILE A 57 26.37 5.46 -3.22
N GLN A 58 26.16 6.70 -3.67
CA GLN A 58 26.95 7.31 -4.74
C GLN A 58 28.47 7.25 -4.50
N GLY A 59 28.90 7.38 -3.24
CA GLY A 59 30.32 7.30 -2.86
C GLY A 59 30.97 5.93 -3.10
N HIS A 60 30.17 4.86 -3.25
CA HIS A 60 30.64 3.48 -3.39
C HIS A 60 30.36 2.88 -4.78
N LEU A 61 29.84 3.67 -5.72
CA LEU A 61 29.55 3.22 -7.09
C LEU A 61 30.74 3.37 -8.04
N ASN A 62 31.68 4.27 -7.74
CA ASN A 62 32.86 4.50 -8.57
C ASN A 62 34.13 4.78 -7.74
N PRO A 63 35.04 3.79 -7.55
CA PRO A 63 34.93 2.41 -8.03
C PRO A 63 33.81 1.64 -7.33
N LEU A 64 33.24 0.63 -8.03
CA LEU A 64 32.14 -0.17 -7.49
C LEU A 64 32.61 -1.05 -6.32
N ASP A 65 32.22 -0.69 -5.10
CA ASP A 65 32.46 -1.47 -3.89
C ASP A 65 31.15 -2.13 -3.41
N LYS A 66 30.89 -3.33 -3.94
CA LYS A 66 29.70 -4.12 -3.59
C LYS A 66 29.63 -4.46 -2.09
N LYS A 67 30.77 -4.66 -1.44
CA LYS A 67 30.81 -5.04 -0.02
C LYS A 67 30.37 -3.88 0.86
N SER A 68 30.83 -2.67 0.56
CA SER A 68 30.39 -1.46 1.27
C SER A 68 28.93 -1.14 1.02
N ILE A 69 28.44 -1.30 -0.22
CA ILE A 69 27.02 -1.11 -0.56
C ILE A 69 26.13 -2.09 0.22
N ASP A 70 26.49 -3.38 0.24
CA ASP A 70 25.75 -4.41 0.96
C ASP A 70 25.71 -4.15 2.48
N LEU A 71 26.86 -3.81 3.07
CA LEU A 71 26.94 -3.42 4.48
C LEU A 71 26.09 -2.20 4.81
N LEU A 72 26.05 -1.21 3.90
CA LEU A 72 25.20 -0.03 4.06
C LEU A 72 23.72 -0.41 4.02
N CYS A 73 23.31 -1.24 3.06
CA CYS A 73 21.93 -1.74 2.97
C CYS A 73 21.50 -2.42 4.27
N LYS A 74 22.32 -3.33 4.79
CA LYS A 74 22.06 -4.04 6.05
C LYS A 74 21.97 -3.10 7.24
N LYS A 75 22.89 -2.13 7.33
CA LYS A 75 22.91 -1.14 8.43
C LYS A 75 21.67 -0.24 8.43
N VAL A 76 21.27 0.27 7.27
CA VAL A 76 20.12 1.17 7.14
C VAL A 76 18.81 0.40 7.28
N GLY A 77 18.69 -0.77 6.63
CA GLY A 77 17.49 -1.60 6.68
C GLY A 77 17.16 -2.10 8.08
N ALA A 78 18.17 -2.49 8.87
CA ALA A 78 17.98 -2.95 10.25
C ALA A 78 17.36 -1.88 11.17
N ARG A 79 17.59 -0.59 10.89
CA ARG A 79 17.04 0.52 11.69
C ARG A 79 15.69 1.02 11.16
N GLY A 80 15.42 0.82 9.88
CA GLY A 80 14.29 1.43 9.19
C GLY A 80 13.04 0.56 9.03
N SER A 81 13.07 -0.71 9.45
CA SER A 81 12.02 -1.71 9.12
C SER A 81 11.64 -1.68 7.64
N THR A 82 12.61 -1.36 6.79
CA THR A 82 12.45 -1.11 5.36
C THR A 82 13.49 -1.94 4.66
N ARG A 83 13.07 -2.82 3.74
CA ARG A 83 14.02 -3.56 2.93
C ARG A 83 14.64 -2.60 1.92
N ILE A 84 15.97 -2.57 1.84
CA ILE A 84 16.72 -1.76 0.89
C ILE A 84 17.48 -2.70 -0.03
N THR A 85 17.35 -2.48 -1.33
CA THR A 85 18.04 -3.26 -2.35
C THR A 85 18.68 -2.30 -3.35
N VAL A 86 19.95 -2.50 -3.67
CA VAL A 86 20.68 -1.73 -4.69
C VAL A 86 20.95 -2.62 -5.86
N THR A 87 20.60 -2.14 -7.06
CA THR A 87 20.75 -2.89 -8.31
C THR A 87 21.50 -2.06 -9.34
N LEU A 88 22.28 -2.72 -10.18
CA LEU A 88 22.87 -2.09 -11.36
C LEU A 88 21.80 -1.91 -12.46
N PRO A 89 22.02 -1.07 -13.48
CA PRO A 89 21.10 -0.92 -14.62
C PRO A 89 20.80 -2.23 -15.36
N SER A 90 21.70 -3.22 -15.26
CA SER A 90 21.52 -4.58 -15.77
C SER A 90 20.54 -5.43 -14.94
N GLY A 91 20.01 -4.90 -13.83
CA GLY A 91 19.18 -5.59 -12.85
C GLY A 91 19.94 -6.46 -11.86
N LYS A 92 21.28 -6.55 -11.96
CA LYS A 92 22.10 -7.30 -11.01
C LYS A 92 22.07 -6.66 -9.63
N VAL A 93 21.72 -7.44 -8.60
CA VAL A 93 21.75 -6.98 -7.21
C VAL A 93 23.20 -6.86 -6.73
N VAL A 94 23.53 -5.73 -6.09
CA VAL A 94 24.86 -5.44 -5.53
C VAL A 94 24.85 -5.15 -4.02
N GLY A 95 23.66 -5.01 -3.43
CA GLY A 95 23.46 -4.92 -1.98
C GLY A 95 21.99 -5.17 -1.64
N ASP A 96 21.73 -5.86 -0.53
CA ASP A 96 20.38 -6.06 0.00
C ASP A 96 20.42 -6.09 1.53
N SER A 97 19.39 -5.53 2.16
CA SER A 97 19.36 -5.43 3.62
C SER A 97 18.92 -6.71 4.32
N GLU A 98 18.26 -7.63 3.60
CA GLU A 98 17.70 -8.86 4.16
C GLU A 98 18.43 -10.11 3.66
N GLU A 99 18.85 -10.13 2.40
CA GLU A 99 19.41 -11.30 1.72
C GLU A 99 20.89 -11.09 1.33
N ASP A 100 21.55 -12.17 0.90
CA ASP A 100 22.85 -12.10 0.25
C ASP A 100 22.69 -11.80 -1.26
N PRO A 101 23.20 -10.66 -1.77
CA PRO A 101 23.12 -10.29 -3.19
C PRO A 101 23.62 -11.36 -4.16
N VAL A 102 24.60 -12.18 -3.75
CA VAL A 102 25.19 -13.23 -4.61
C VAL A 102 24.18 -14.35 -4.92
N ARG A 103 23.22 -14.56 -4.04
CA ARG A 103 22.21 -15.62 -4.14
C ARG A 103 20.89 -15.15 -4.75
N MET A 104 20.77 -13.85 -5.04
CA MET A 104 19.54 -13.25 -5.53
C MET A 104 19.45 -13.31 -7.06
N ASP A 105 18.23 -13.50 -7.54
CA ASP A 105 17.92 -13.37 -8.95
C ASP A 105 18.16 -11.95 -9.46
N ASN A 106 18.31 -11.82 -10.77
CA ASN A 106 18.33 -10.53 -11.44
C ASN A 106 16.95 -9.86 -11.33
N HIS A 107 16.93 -8.56 -11.06
CA HIS A 107 15.72 -7.76 -10.85
C HIS A 107 15.32 -6.88 -12.06
N SER A 108 15.89 -7.11 -13.24
CA SER A 108 15.59 -6.33 -14.46
C SER A 108 14.14 -6.48 -14.94
N ASP A 109 13.47 -7.57 -14.57
CA ASP A 109 12.05 -7.85 -14.89
C ASP A 109 11.08 -7.11 -13.96
N ARG A 110 11.57 -6.53 -12.86
CA ARG A 110 10.71 -5.93 -11.84
C ARG A 110 10.12 -4.62 -12.37
N PRO A 111 8.78 -4.43 -12.34
CA PRO A 111 8.13 -3.26 -12.91
C PRO A 111 8.61 -1.95 -12.29
N GLU A 112 8.88 -1.94 -10.98
CA GLU A 112 9.45 -0.78 -10.30
C GLU A 112 10.85 -0.40 -10.82
N ILE A 113 11.70 -1.38 -11.14
CA ILE A 113 13.05 -1.13 -11.69
C ILE A 113 12.96 -0.64 -13.13
N ILE A 114 12.12 -1.27 -13.95
CA ILE A 114 11.89 -0.86 -15.35
C ILE A 114 11.38 0.57 -15.42
N HIS A 115 10.42 0.93 -14.57
CA HIS A 115 9.89 2.29 -14.52
C HIS A 115 10.91 3.29 -13.97
N ALA A 116 11.70 2.93 -12.96
CA ALA A 116 12.77 3.80 -12.45
C ALA A 116 13.78 4.17 -13.53
N LEU A 117 14.22 3.18 -14.31
CA LEU A 117 15.17 3.40 -15.41
C LEU A 117 14.57 4.23 -16.56
N LYS A 118 13.27 4.10 -16.86
CA LYS A 118 12.63 4.79 -17.99
C LYS A 118 12.08 6.17 -17.66
N LYS A 119 11.54 6.36 -16.46
CA LYS A 119 10.74 7.55 -16.05
C LYS A 119 11.36 8.30 -14.88
N GLY A 120 12.51 7.86 -14.37
CA GLY A 120 13.14 8.44 -13.18
C GLY A 120 12.53 7.99 -11.85
N GLN A 121 11.44 7.22 -11.88
CA GLN A 121 10.84 6.61 -10.70
C GLN A 121 9.97 5.41 -11.07
N GLY A 122 9.88 4.44 -10.16
CA GLY A 122 8.97 3.31 -10.30
C GLY A 122 8.33 2.94 -8.97
N VAL A 123 7.04 2.63 -9.02
CA VAL A 123 6.26 2.16 -7.88
C VAL A 123 5.52 0.91 -8.31
N SER A 124 5.50 -0.11 -7.47
CA SER A 124 4.67 -1.30 -7.66
C SER A 124 4.18 -1.80 -6.30
N SER A 125 2.93 -2.26 -6.26
CA SER A 125 2.36 -2.93 -5.09
C SER A 125 1.92 -4.32 -5.50
N ARG A 126 2.44 -5.35 -4.82
CA ARG A 126 2.11 -6.75 -5.12
C ARG A 126 2.20 -7.62 -3.88
N TYR A 127 1.49 -8.74 -3.93
CA TYR A 127 1.62 -9.79 -2.93
C TYR A 127 3.00 -10.46 -3.02
N SER A 128 3.74 -10.48 -1.91
CA SER A 128 4.98 -11.23 -1.78
C SER A 128 4.66 -12.63 -1.30
N ARG A 129 4.94 -13.65 -2.12
CA ARG A 129 4.73 -15.06 -1.74
C ARG A 129 5.67 -15.51 -0.63
N THR A 130 6.89 -14.99 -0.58
CA THR A 130 7.88 -15.36 0.43
C THR A 130 7.55 -14.78 1.80
N LEU A 131 6.97 -13.58 1.84
CA LEU A 131 6.62 -12.89 3.09
C LEU A 131 5.12 -13.00 3.43
N GLU A 132 4.34 -13.62 2.55
CA GLU A 132 2.89 -13.79 2.62
C GLU A 132 2.10 -12.50 2.89
N LYS A 133 2.59 -11.37 2.37
CA LYS A 133 2.04 -10.03 2.63
C LYS A 133 1.98 -9.18 1.37
N ASN A 134 1.03 -8.26 1.33
CA ASN A 134 1.05 -7.17 0.36
C ASN A 134 2.21 -6.24 0.66
N MET A 135 3.09 -6.07 -0.33
CA MET A 135 4.28 -5.24 -0.24
C MET A 135 4.17 -4.10 -1.25
N MET A 136 4.66 -2.93 -0.84
CA MET A 136 4.90 -1.81 -1.73
C MET A 136 6.40 -1.71 -2.01
N TYR A 137 6.74 -1.50 -3.27
CA TYR A 137 8.10 -1.32 -3.77
C TYR A 137 8.21 0.04 -4.44
N VAL A 138 9.21 0.82 -4.07
CA VAL A 138 9.55 2.10 -4.68
C VAL A 138 11.00 2.05 -5.12
N ALA A 139 11.27 2.47 -6.35
CA ALA A 139 12.60 2.46 -6.93
C ALA A 139 12.92 3.82 -7.57
N LEU A 140 14.14 4.32 -7.32
CA LEU A 140 14.68 5.53 -7.95
C LEU A 140 16.08 5.25 -8.48
N PRO A 141 16.42 5.80 -9.66
CA PRO A 141 17.78 5.74 -10.18
C PRO A 141 18.71 6.62 -9.35
N VAL A 142 19.95 6.17 -9.24
CA VAL A 142 21.09 6.89 -8.69
C VAL A 142 22.03 7.19 -9.83
N ALA A 143 22.34 8.46 -10.04
CA ALA A 143 23.12 8.92 -11.17
C ALA A 143 23.99 10.11 -10.77
N LYS A 144 25.28 10.08 -11.15
CA LYS A 144 26.18 11.24 -11.01
C LYS A 144 26.18 12.17 -12.22
N GLY A 145 25.41 11.82 -13.26
CA GLY A 145 25.32 12.53 -14.54
C GLY A 145 24.15 12.01 -15.39
N PRO A 146 24.21 12.09 -16.73
CA PRO A 146 23.11 11.65 -17.61
C PRO A 146 22.93 10.13 -17.65
N GLN A 147 23.91 9.36 -17.14
CA GLN A 147 23.87 7.91 -17.08
C GLN A 147 23.48 7.44 -15.67
N VAL A 148 22.56 6.49 -15.61
CA VAL A 148 22.16 5.84 -14.35
C VAL A 148 23.25 4.85 -13.94
N ASP A 149 23.82 5.04 -12.76
CA ASP A 149 24.88 4.20 -12.19
C ASP A 149 24.30 3.01 -11.42
N ALA A 150 23.17 3.22 -10.75
CA ALA A 150 22.44 2.19 -9.99
C ALA A 150 20.96 2.55 -9.84
N VAL A 151 20.17 1.63 -9.30
CA VAL A 151 18.79 1.85 -8.88
C VAL A 151 18.65 1.37 -7.44
N VAL A 152 18.17 2.27 -6.58
CA VAL A 152 17.86 1.97 -5.19
C VAL A 152 16.38 1.67 -5.09
N ARG A 153 16.07 0.50 -4.55
CA ARG A 153 14.72 0.03 -4.29
C ARG A 153 14.50 -0.08 -2.79
N VAL A 154 13.40 0.46 -2.30
CA VAL A 154 12.90 0.25 -0.95
C VAL A 154 11.59 -0.52 -0.98
N ALA A 155 11.36 -1.36 0.03
CA ALA A 155 10.12 -2.10 0.17
C ALA A 155 9.65 -2.19 1.61
N ILE A 156 8.33 -2.05 1.80
CA ILE A 156 7.66 -2.23 3.10
C ILE A 156 6.36 -3.02 2.94
N PRO A 157 5.92 -3.73 3.99
CA PRO A 157 4.58 -4.29 4.05
C PRO A 157 3.52 -3.18 4.14
N VAL A 158 2.42 -3.35 3.39
CA VAL A 158 1.25 -2.44 3.37
C VAL A 158 -0.05 -3.16 3.75
N ASP A 159 0.05 -4.41 4.21
CA ASP A 159 -1.06 -5.23 4.71
C ASP A 159 -1.75 -4.65 5.94
N ALA A 160 -1.05 -3.82 6.73
CA ALA A 160 -1.66 -3.08 7.84
C ALA A 160 -2.74 -2.10 7.38
N ILE A 161 -2.60 -1.51 6.17
CA ILE A 161 -3.59 -0.61 5.58
C ILE A 161 -4.84 -1.41 5.22
N ASP A 162 -4.66 -2.58 4.61
CA ASP A 162 -5.77 -3.48 4.25
C ASP A 162 -6.56 -3.89 5.50
N ARG A 163 -5.88 -4.35 6.56
CA ARG A 163 -6.52 -4.72 7.82
C ARG A 163 -7.28 -3.58 8.48
N ALA A 164 -6.73 -2.36 8.46
CA ALA A 164 -7.40 -1.19 9.04
C ALA A 164 -8.69 -0.85 8.29
N ILE A 165 -8.69 -0.97 6.96
CA ILE A 165 -9.88 -0.77 6.14
C ILE A 165 -10.92 -1.85 6.43
N ASP A 166 -10.51 -3.11 6.52
CA ASP A 166 -11.41 -4.23 6.80
C ASP A 166 -12.10 -4.07 8.17
N ASP A 167 -11.36 -3.67 9.21
CA ASP A 167 -11.94 -3.40 10.55
C ASP A 167 -12.95 -2.24 10.51
N ILE A 168 -12.65 -1.16 9.81
CA ILE A 168 -13.59 -0.04 9.62
C ILE A 168 -14.87 -0.52 8.92
N GLN A 169 -14.74 -1.29 7.85
CA GLN A 169 -15.89 -1.83 7.11
C GLN A 169 -16.74 -2.77 7.98
N GLN A 170 -16.12 -3.66 8.75
CA GLN A 170 -16.84 -4.55 9.66
C GLN A 170 -17.61 -3.78 10.73
N ARG A 171 -17.01 -2.74 11.33
CA ARG A 171 -17.69 -1.88 12.31
C ARG A 171 -18.87 -1.16 11.69
N ILE A 172 -18.75 -0.65 10.46
CA ILE A 172 -19.85 0.01 9.75
C ILE A 172 -20.96 -0.98 9.44
N VAL A 173 -20.64 -2.20 8.99
CA VAL A 173 -21.65 -3.23 8.71
C VAL A 173 -22.40 -3.63 9.98
N ILE A 174 -21.68 -3.90 11.08
CA ILE A 174 -22.30 -4.26 12.37
C ILE A 174 -23.16 -3.12 12.89
N GLY A 175 -22.66 -1.88 12.86
CA GLY A 175 -23.42 -0.70 13.28
C GLY A 175 -24.64 -0.44 12.41
N GLY A 176 -24.51 -0.58 11.09
CA GLY A 176 -25.60 -0.47 10.13
C GLY A 176 -26.70 -1.51 10.36
N LEU A 177 -26.32 -2.77 10.62
CA LEU A 177 -27.26 -3.84 10.94
C LEU A 177 -28.00 -3.56 12.26
N PHE A 178 -27.28 -3.09 13.29
CA PHE A 178 -27.87 -2.72 14.57
C PHE A 178 -28.90 -1.59 14.42
N ILE A 179 -28.56 -0.53 13.68
CA ILE A 179 -29.48 0.58 13.38
C ILE A 179 -30.69 0.08 12.58
N ALA A 180 -30.48 -0.79 11.59
CA ALA A 180 -31.57 -1.37 10.80
C ALA A 180 -32.56 -2.16 11.68
N VAL A 181 -32.05 -2.99 12.61
CA VAL A 181 -32.87 -3.73 13.57
C VAL A 181 -33.64 -2.80 14.50
N LEU A 182 -32.98 -1.78 15.08
CA LEU A 182 -33.65 -0.79 15.94
C LEU A 182 -34.75 -0.03 15.19
N ALA A 183 -34.47 0.41 13.96
CA ALA A 183 -35.44 1.09 13.11
C ALA A 183 -36.63 0.19 12.75
N ALA A 184 -36.38 -1.11 12.53
CA ALA A 184 -37.44 -2.09 12.28
C ALA A 184 -38.33 -2.26 13.52
N LEU A 185 -37.73 -2.41 14.70
CA LEU A 185 -38.45 -2.55 15.97
C LEU A 185 -39.30 -1.31 16.29
N LEU A 186 -38.73 -0.11 16.13
CA LEU A 186 -39.47 1.15 16.33
C LEU A 186 -40.62 1.29 15.33
N SER A 187 -40.40 0.91 14.07
CA SER A 187 -41.44 0.91 13.04
C SER A 187 -42.57 -0.08 13.37
N LEU A 188 -42.24 -1.27 13.91
CA LEU A 188 -43.22 -2.24 14.39
C LEU A 188 -44.01 -1.73 15.58
N LEU A 189 -43.36 -1.06 16.54
CA LEU A 189 -44.01 -0.50 17.72
C LEU A 189 -44.97 0.64 17.37
N ILE A 190 -44.56 1.57 16.49
CA ILE A 190 -45.41 2.68 16.02
C ILE A 190 -46.54 2.18 15.12
N SER A 191 -46.31 1.07 14.40
CA SER A 191 -47.33 0.43 13.59
C SER A 191 -48.37 -0.32 14.43
N ARG A 192 -48.05 -0.76 15.65
CA ARG A 192 -49.01 -1.37 16.60
C ARG A 192 -49.86 -0.31 17.28
#